data_AF-A0A7Z2YA45-F1
#
_entry.id   AF-A0A7Z2YA45-F1
#
_cell.length_a   1.000
_cell.length_b   1.000
_cell.length_c   1.000
_cell.angle_alpha   90.00
_cell.angle_beta   90.00
_cell.angle_gamma   90.00
#
_symmetry.space_group_name_H-M   'P 1'
#
loop_
_entity.id
_entity.type
_entity.pdbx_description
1 polymer ?
#
loop_
_entity_poly.entity_id
_entity_poly.type
_entity_poly.pdbx_seq_one_letter_code
_entity_poly.pdbx_strand_id
1 'polypeptide(L)'
;MRDMSTLPVPADLWPVADFFFRGLGSEVNLNDETEVGMLFRSFLLLYLTVVLLAIATFKLGFARKLPVLKTIVVYGVLVIGTFILTLLLGLNLPIPESLMVAALILGVYRVRLHRERRERAGREPS
;
A
#
# COMPACT_ATOMS: atom_id res chain seq x y z
N MET A 1 -36.46 0.87 13.99
CA MET A 1 -35.85 -0.40 13.52
C MET A 1 -34.66 0.00 12.67
N ARG A 2 -33.45 -0.52 12.95
CA ARG A 2 -32.25 -0.17 12.16
C ARG A 2 -32.31 -0.99 10.88
N ASP A 3 -32.33 -0.34 9.72
CA ASP A 3 -32.22 -1.02 8.43
C ASP A 3 -30.83 -1.66 8.34
N MET A 4 -30.75 -2.94 8.70
CA MET A 4 -29.54 -3.77 8.65
C MET A 4 -29.03 -4.02 7.23
N SER A 5 -29.73 -3.51 6.21
CA SER A 5 -29.38 -3.60 4.81
C SER A 5 -28.44 -2.50 4.33
N THR A 6 -28.16 -1.46 5.12
CA THR A 6 -27.23 -0.38 4.74
C THR A 6 -26.00 -0.36 5.63
N LEU A 7 -24.80 -0.46 5.04
CA LEU A 7 -23.54 -0.26 5.73
C LEU A 7 -23.14 1.21 5.64
N PRO A 8 -23.08 1.95 6.77
CA PRO A 8 -22.56 3.30 6.78
C PRO A 8 -21.04 3.25 6.55
N VAL A 9 -20.57 3.92 5.51
CA VAL A 9 -19.14 4.06 5.24
C VAL A 9 -18.62 5.23 6.09
N PRO A 10 -17.53 5.06 6.87
CA PRO A 10 -16.92 6.18 7.58
C PRO A 10 -16.53 7.28 6.59
N ALA A 11 -17.00 8.51 6.81
CA ALA A 11 -16.73 9.64 5.92
C ALA A 11 -15.30 10.21 6.08
N ASP A 12 -14.63 9.88 7.18
CA ASP A 12 -13.25 10.31 7.48
C ASP A 12 -12.22 9.35 6.88
N LEU A 13 -12.27 9.17 5.56
CA LEU A 13 -11.31 8.35 4.83
C LEU A 13 -10.02 9.13 4.57
N TRP A 14 -8.89 8.42 4.59
CA TRP A 14 -7.60 8.98 4.15
C TRP A 14 -7.62 9.28 2.65
N PRO A 15 -6.85 10.26 2.14
CA PRO A 15 -6.92 10.70 0.74
C PRO A 15 -6.88 9.57 -0.29
N VAL A 16 -6.03 8.56 -0.09
CA VAL A 16 -5.96 7.40 -0.99
C VAL A 16 -7.21 6.53 -0.88
N ALA A 17 -7.71 6.28 0.32
CA ALA A 17 -8.95 5.53 0.52
C ALA A 17 -10.17 6.30 -0.02
N ASP A 18 -10.29 7.58 0.33
CA ASP A 18 -11.31 8.49 -0.18
C ASP A 18 -11.36 8.44 -1.71
N PHE A 19 -10.21 8.52 -2.39
CA PHE A 19 -10.15 8.42 -3.85
C PHE A 19 -10.80 7.14 -4.41
N PHE A 20 -10.58 5.98 -3.79
CA PHE A 20 -11.16 4.71 -4.25
C PHE A 20 -12.63 4.52 -3.83
N PHE A 21 -13.03 5.10 -2.70
CA PHE A 21 -14.38 4.98 -2.15
C PHE A 21 -15.30 6.16 -2.52
N ARG A 22 -14.80 7.22 -3.16
CA ARG A 22 -15.59 8.40 -3.57
C ARG A 22 -16.77 8.08 -4.50
N GLY A 23 -16.74 6.94 -5.17
CA GLY A 23 -17.84 6.45 -6.01
C GLY A 23 -18.92 5.68 -5.25
N LEU A 24 -18.65 5.30 -4.00
CA LEU A 24 -19.56 4.58 -3.11
C LEU A 24 -20.19 5.65 -2.22
N GLY A 25 -21.52 5.78 -2.25
CA GLY A 25 -22.22 6.75 -1.42
C GLY A 25 -21.90 6.58 0.08
N SER A 26 -22.30 7.55 0.90
CA SER A 26 -22.13 7.49 2.37
C SER A 26 -22.78 6.27 3.03
N GLU A 27 -23.73 5.65 2.33
CA GLU A 27 -24.45 4.47 2.76
C GLU A 27 -24.45 3.48 1.59
N VAL A 28 -23.96 2.26 1.85
CA VAL A 28 -23.98 1.20 0.83
C VAL A 28 -25.06 0.19 1.17
N ASN A 29 -25.98 -0.04 0.25
CA ASN A 29 -27.02 -1.03 0.38
C ASN A 29 -26.50 -2.43 0.02
N LEU A 30 -26.46 -3.32 1.00
CA LEU A 30 -26.09 -4.72 0.85
C LEU A 30 -27.12 -5.55 0.05
N ASN A 31 -28.32 -5.00 -0.15
CA ASN A 31 -29.38 -5.65 -0.93
C ASN A 31 -29.30 -5.31 -2.43
N ASP A 32 -28.45 -4.36 -2.82
CA ASP A 32 -28.22 -4.01 -4.22
C ASP A 32 -26.93 -4.65 -4.72
N GLU A 33 -27.07 -5.64 -5.62
CA GLU A 33 -25.92 -6.35 -6.20
C GLU A 33 -24.92 -5.42 -6.88
N THR A 34 -25.37 -4.26 -7.38
CA THR A 34 -24.52 -3.30 -8.08
C THR A 34 -23.63 -2.49 -7.13
N GLU A 35 -24.17 -2.08 -5.98
CA GLU A 35 -23.41 -1.35 -4.96
C GLU A 35 -22.39 -2.26 -4.26
N VAL A 36 -22.79 -3.51 -3.96
CA VAL A 36 -21.87 -4.53 -3.43
C VAL A 36 -20.75 -4.83 -4.42
N GLY A 37 -21.07 -4.88 -5.72
CA GLY A 37 -20.08 -5.05 -6.79
C GLY A 37 -19.08 -3.88 -6.85
N MET A 38 -19.52 -2.65 -6.62
CA MET A 38 -18.66 -1.47 -6.61
C MET A 38 -17.77 -1.44 -5.35
N LEU A 39 -18.30 -1.82 -4.18
CA LEU A 39 -17.53 -1.95 -2.94
C LEU A 39 -16.36 -2.90 -3.09
N PHE A 40 -16.64 -4.11 -3.61
CA PHE A 40 -15.62 -5.12 -3.83
C PHE A 40 -14.54 -4.65 -4.79
N ARG A 41 -14.93 -3.96 -5.87
CA ARG A 41 -13.97 -3.41 -6.84
C ARG A 41 -13.07 -2.35 -6.22
N SER A 42 -13.62 -1.40 -5.48
CA SER A 42 -12.84 -0.35 -4.80
C SER A 42 -11.88 -0.94 -3.76
N PHE A 43 -12.36 -1.90 -2.96
CA PHE A 43 -11.54 -2.61 -1.98
C PHE A 43 -10.38 -3.36 -2.65
N LEU A 44 -10.66 -4.06 -3.76
CA LEU A 44 -9.65 -4.82 -4.50
C LEU A 44 -8.59 -3.90 -5.13
N LEU A 45 -8.99 -2.76 -5.69
CA LEU A 45 -8.07 -1.75 -6.23
C LEU A 45 -7.18 -1.13 -5.16
N LEU A 46 -7.74 -0.80 -4.00
CA LEU A 46 -6.98 -0.29 -2.85
C LEU A 46 -6.00 -1.35 -2.36
N TYR A 47 -6.46 -2.58 -2.17
CA TYR A 47 -5.61 -3.71 -1.77
C TYR A 47 -4.44 -3.91 -2.75
N LEU A 48 -4.72 -3.92 -4.05
CA LEU A 48 -3.70 -4.09 -5.10
C LEU A 48 -2.69 -2.94 -5.06
N THR A 49 -3.15 -1.70 -4.91
CA THR A 49 -2.29 -0.51 -4.74
C THR A 49 -1.36 -0.66 -3.55
N VAL A 50 -1.88 -1.01 -2.37
CA VAL A 50 -1.07 -1.16 -1.15
C VAL A 50 -0.05 -2.28 -1.32
N VAL A 51 -0.44 -3.43 -1.89
CA VAL A 51 0.48 -4.54 -2.16
C VAL A 51 1.59 -4.10 -3.12
N LEU A 52 1.27 -3.37 -4.19
CA LEU A 52 2.24 -2.92 -5.18
C LEU A 52 3.23 -1.91 -4.57
N LEU A 53 2.74 -0.97 -3.76
CA LEU A 53 3.58 -0.07 -2.96
C LEU A 53 4.45 -0.84 -1.97
N ALA A 54 3.89 -1.82 -1.28
CA ALA A 54 4.62 -2.63 -0.30
C ALA A 54 5.77 -3.41 -0.96
N ILE A 55 5.52 -4.00 -2.14
CA ILE A 55 6.54 -4.65 -2.95
C ILE A 55 7.61 -3.64 -3.38
N ALA A 56 7.21 -2.47 -3.86
CA ALA A 56 8.13 -1.41 -4.29
C ALA A 56 9.02 -0.95 -3.13
N THR A 57 8.44 -0.64 -1.97
CA THR A 57 9.15 -0.29 -0.74
C THR A 57 10.08 -1.39 -0.28
N PHE A 58 9.66 -2.66 -0.34
CA PHE A 58 10.51 -3.79 0.04
C PHE A 58 11.72 -3.91 -0.90
N LYS A 59 11.49 -3.80 -2.22
CA LYS A 59 12.56 -3.84 -3.23
C LYS A 59 13.55 -2.67 -3.08
N LEU A 60 13.04 -1.48 -2.74
CA LEU A 60 13.86 -0.28 -2.48
C LEU A 60 14.65 -0.41 -1.17
N GLY A 61 13.97 -0.80 -0.10
CA GLY A 61 14.52 -0.82 1.25
C GLY A 61 15.47 -1.96 1.50
N PHE A 62 15.24 -3.13 0.90
CA PHE A 62 16.12 -4.24 1.12
C PHE A 62 17.40 -4.20 0.30
N ALA A 63 17.49 -3.47 -0.82
CA ALA A 63 18.73 -3.22 -1.60
C ALA A 63 19.74 -4.38 -1.74
N ARG A 64 19.33 -5.62 -1.53
CA ARG A 64 20.16 -6.79 -1.31
C ARG A 64 19.60 -7.84 -2.24
N LYS A 65 20.44 -8.45 -3.07
CA LYS A 65 20.04 -9.55 -3.96
C LYS A 65 19.41 -10.64 -3.07
N LEU A 66 18.08 -10.70 -3.03
CA LEU A 66 17.40 -11.73 -2.24
C LEU A 66 17.48 -13.03 -3.04
N PRO A 67 18.08 -14.11 -2.49
CA PRO A 67 17.97 -15.43 -3.09
C PRO A 67 16.49 -15.78 -3.21
N VAL A 68 16.09 -16.32 -4.36
CA VAL A 68 14.70 -16.52 -4.79
C VAL A 68 13.81 -17.19 -3.73
N LEU A 69 14.40 -18.05 -2.90
CA LEU A 69 13.74 -18.74 -1.80
C LEU A 69 13.29 -17.81 -0.65
N LYS A 70 14.08 -16.79 -0.29
CA LYS A 70 13.68 -15.79 0.73
C LYS A 70 12.62 -14.83 0.22
N THR A 71 12.59 -14.58 -1.09
CA THR A 71 11.55 -13.77 -1.73
C THR A 71 10.17 -14.39 -1.55
N ILE A 72 10.04 -15.73 -1.63
CA ILE A 72 8.76 -16.42 -1.43
C ILE A 72 8.21 -16.20 -0.02
N VAL A 73 9.04 -16.36 1.01
CA VAL A 73 8.63 -16.13 2.41
C VAL A 73 8.25 -14.67 2.64
N VAL A 74 9.05 -13.73 2.10
CA VAL A 74 8.75 -12.30 2.18
C VAL A 74 7.43 -11.97 1.49
N TYR A 75 7.20 -12.44 0.26
CA TYR A 75 5.94 -12.20 -0.44
C TYR A 75 4.76 -12.84 0.30
N GLY A 76 4.94 -14.02 0.91
CA GLY A 76 3.94 -14.64 1.77
C GLY A 76 3.59 -13.76 2.97
N VAL A 77 4.60 -13.31 3.72
CA VAL A 77 4.42 -12.39 4.86
C VAL A 77 3.86 -11.04 4.42
N LEU A 78 4.23 -10.56 3.23
CA LEU A 78 3.72 -9.31 2.66
C LEU A 78 2.24 -9.44 2.32
N VAL A 79 1.83 -10.49 1.59
CA VAL A 79 0.43 -10.72 1.22
C VAL A 79 -0.43 -10.90 2.47
N ILE A 80 0.03 -11.70 3.43
CA ILE A 80 -0.68 -11.93 4.70
C ILE A 80 -0.70 -10.67 5.56
N GLY A 81 0.43 -9.98 5.70
CA GLY A 81 0.53 -8.74 6.45
C GLY A 81 -0.34 -7.64 5.85
N THR A 82 -0.31 -7.47 4.53
CA THR A 82 -1.15 -6.50 3.82
C THR A 82 -2.62 -6.87 3.89
N PHE A 83 -2.97 -8.16 3.86
CA PHE A 83 -4.34 -8.65 4.03
C PHE A 83 -4.87 -8.35 5.45
N ILE A 84 -4.07 -8.64 6.48
CA ILE A 84 -4.40 -8.31 7.87
C ILE A 84 -4.49 -6.79 8.05
N LEU A 85 -3.55 -6.01 7.50
CA LEU A 85 -3.59 -4.54 7.57
C LEU A 85 -4.82 -3.96 6.88
N THR A 86 -5.20 -4.48 5.72
CA THR A 86 -6.37 -4.00 5.00
C THR A 86 -7.67 -4.37 5.73
N LEU A 87 -7.73 -5.57 6.33
CA LEU A 87 -8.88 -6.01 7.14
C LEU A 87 -9.01 -5.28 8.48
N LEU A 88 -7.89 -5.03 9.18
CA LEU A 88 -7.89 -4.51 10.55
C LEU A 88 -7.85 -2.97 10.59
N LEU A 89 -7.27 -2.33 9.56
CA LEU A 89 -6.99 -0.88 9.53
C LEU A 89 -7.51 -0.15 8.26
N GLY A 90 -8.05 -0.86 7.26
CA GLY A 90 -8.23 -0.35 5.89
C GLY A 90 -9.19 0.82 5.67
N LEU A 91 -10.00 1.20 6.66
CA LEU A 91 -10.99 2.28 6.54
C LEU A 91 -10.64 3.54 7.36
N ASN A 92 -9.61 3.53 8.21
CA ASN A 92 -9.34 4.67 9.12
C ASN A 92 -7.85 5.04 9.26
N LEU A 93 -6.90 4.30 8.68
CA LEU A 93 -5.46 4.57 8.86
C LEU A 93 -4.65 4.77 7.54
N PRO A 94 -3.60 5.62 7.58
CA PRO A 94 -2.76 6.02 6.44
C PRO A 94 -1.73 4.97 6.04
N ILE A 95 -2.14 3.73 5.79
CA ILE A 95 -1.21 2.68 5.38
C ILE A 95 -0.59 2.98 4.01
N PRO A 96 -1.37 3.32 2.96
CA PRO A 96 -0.80 3.63 1.66
C PRO A 96 0.10 4.88 1.71
N GLU A 97 -0.33 5.93 2.41
CA GLU A 97 0.44 7.17 2.54
C GLU A 97 1.76 6.92 3.29
N SER A 98 1.75 6.18 4.39
CA SER A 98 2.97 5.87 5.16
C SER A 98 3.95 5.00 4.35
N LEU A 99 3.47 4.02 3.60
CA LEU A 99 4.29 3.23 2.68
C LEU A 99 4.90 4.10 1.58
N MET A 100 4.12 5.03 1.03
CA MET A 100 4.57 5.94 -0.02
C MET A 100 5.66 6.88 0.50
N VAL A 101 5.50 7.44 1.70
CA VAL A 101 6.51 8.28 2.35
C VAL A 101 7.79 7.48 2.65
N ALA A 102 7.67 6.26 3.18
CA ALA A 102 8.82 5.40 3.39
C ALA A 102 9.56 5.08 2.08
N ALA A 103 8.82 4.72 1.01
CA ALA A 103 9.40 4.48 -0.31
C ALA A 103 10.17 5.70 -0.83
N LEU A 104 9.59 6.90 -0.69
CA LEU A 104 10.19 8.16 -1.11
C LEU A 104 11.50 8.44 -0.36
N ILE A 105 11.48 8.34 0.97
CA ILE A 105 12.65 8.58 1.84
C ILE A 105 13.79 7.62 1.48
N LEU A 106 13.50 6.32 1.36
CA LEU A 106 14.52 5.32 1.04
C LEU A 106 15.03 5.47 -0.41
N GLY A 107 14.16 5.84 -1.35
CA GLY A 107 14.53 6.14 -2.72
C GLY A 107 15.54 7.29 -2.80
N VAL A 108 15.25 8.41 -2.13
CA VAL A 108 16.16 9.55 -2.05
C VAL A 108 17.47 9.17 -1.34
N TYR A 109 17.41 8.47 -0.21
CA TYR A 109 18.60 8.05 0.55
C TYR A 109 19.53 7.17 -0.29
N ARG A 110 18.96 6.22 -1.04
CA ARG A 110 19.73 5.30 -1.88
C ARG A 110 20.42 6.00 -3.05
N VAL A 111 19.76 6.99 -3.67
CA VAL A 111 20.35 7.81 -4.73
C VAL A 111 21.52 8.64 -4.20
N ARG A 112 21.39 9.24 -3.00
CA ARG A 112 22.50 9.98 -2.36
C ARG A 112 23.69 9.08 -2.05
N LEU A 113 23.45 7.92 -1.43
CA LEU A 113 24.52 6.98 -1.04
C LEU A 113 25.30 6.41 -2.24
N HIS A 114 24.61 6.15 -3.38
CA HIS A 114 25.29 5.68 -4.59
C HIS A 114 26.13 6.77 -5.27
N ARG A 115 25.78 8.05 -5.10
CA ARG A 115 26.60 9.17 -5.60
C ARG A 115 27.90 9.33 -4.79
N GLU A 116 27.83 9.27 -3.46
CA GLU A 116 29.03 9.39 -2.60
C GLU A 116 30.05 8.27 -2.83
N ARG A 117 29.61 7.04 -3.14
CA ARG A 117 30.52 5.94 -3.48
C ARG A 117 31.21 6.11 -4.83
N ARG A 118 30.59 6.80 -5.79
CA ARG A 118 31.18 7.07 -7.11
C ARG A 118 32.20 8.21 -7.06
N GLU A 119 31.99 9.21 -6.20
CA GLU A 119 32.93 10.32 -6.04
C GLU A 119 34.23 9.93 -5.33
N ARG A 120 34.21 8.91 -4.46
CA ARG A 120 35.43 8.40 -3.81
C ARG A 120 36.26 7.46 -4.70
N ALA A 121 35.64 6.79 -5.68
CA ALA A 121 36.33 5.88 -6.60
C ALA A 121 37.03 6.59 -7.77
N GLY A 122 36.84 7.89 -7.94
CA GLY A 122 37.51 8.71 -8.97
C GLY A 122 38.75 9.48 -8.49
N ARG A 123 39.21 9.26 -7.24
CA ARG A 123 40.39 9.91 -6.66
C ARG A 123 41.43 8.86 -6.24
N GLU A 124 41.91 8.06 -7.19
CA GLU A 124 43.25 7.48 -7.08
C GLU A 124 44.19 8.41 -7.87
N PRO A 125 45.00 9.25 -7.19
CA PRO A 125 46.08 9.97 -7.87
C PRO A 125 47.19 8.96 -8.17
N SER A 126 47.38 8.69 -9.47
CA SER A 126 48.53 7.98 -10.03
C SER A 126 49.81 8.81 -9.93
#